data_AF-A0A9X2HA18-F1
#
_entry.id   AF-A0A9X2HA18-F1
#
_cell.length_a   1.000
_cell.length_b   1.000
_cell.length_c   1.000
_cell.angle_alpha   90.00
_cell.angle_beta   90.00
_cell.angle_gamma   90.00
#
_symmetry.space_group_name_H-M   'P 1'
#
loop_
_entity.id
_entity.type
_entity.pdbx_description
1 polymer ?
#
loop_
_entity_poly.entity_id
_entity_poly.type
_entity_poly.pdbx_seq_one_letter_code
_entity_poly.pdbx_strand_id
1 'polypeptide(L)'
;MSDKIRVIFYEESGAWIAQGLEHDICVQAPTLNDLYGRLEVAVRLEETEPGGIDRIGEAPSHFFDLWEKRSGDFRPRNDGAERYSVGLAA
;
A
#
# COMPACT_ATOMS: atom_id res chain seq x y z
N MET A 1 17.75 -6.12 -14.74
CA MET A 1 16.81 -6.93 -15.55
C MET A 1 15.46 -6.25 -15.42
N SER A 2 14.71 -6.05 -16.49
CA SER A 2 13.39 -5.39 -16.42
C SER A 2 12.40 -6.44 -15.90
N ASP A 3 12.38 -6.59 -14.59
CA ASP A 3 11.39 -7.45 -13.94
C ASP A 3 10.05 -6.72 -14.03
N LYS A 4 9.07 -7.40 -14.63
CA LYS A 4 7.72 -6.87 -14.73
C LYS A 4 7.09 -6.97 -13.35
N ILE A 5 6.78 -5.83 -12.74
CA ILE A 5 6.10 -5.77 -11.45
C ILE A 5 4.61 -6.04 -11.67
N ARG A 6 4.03 -6.91 -10.84
CA ARG A 6 2.58 -7.14 -10.83
C ARG A 6 1.96 -6.14 -9.88
N VAL A 7 0.91 -5.47 -10.36
CA VAL A 7 0.24 -4.41 -9.62
C VAL A 7 -1.26 -4.64 -9.67
N ILE A 8 -1.90 -4.53 -8.50
CA ILE A 8 -3.36 -4.52 -8.39
C ILE A 8 -3.82 -3.07 -8.40
N PHE A 9 -4.77 -2.75 -9.27
CA PHE A 9 -5.44 -1.45 -9.33
C PHE A 9 -6.88 -1.59 -8.86
N TYR A 10 -7.30 -0.74 -7.95
CA TYR A 10 -8.69 -0.68 -7.48
C TYR A 10 -9.07 0.73 -7.05
N GLU A 11 -10.37 1.00 -6.98
CA GLU A 11 -10.90 2.27 -6.49
C GLU A 11 -11.48 2.08 -5.09
N GLU A 12 -11.11 2.97 -4.16
CA GLU A 12 -11.64 3.00 -2.80
C GLU A 12 -11.94 4.44 -2.40
N SER A 13 -13.17 4.69 -1.92
CA SER A 13 -13.58 6.01 -1.38
C SER A 13 -13.33 7.20 -2.32
N GLY A 14 -13.46 6.98 -3.64
CA GLY A 14 -13.25 8.02 -4.66
C GLY A 14 -11.79 8.30 -5.00
N ALA A 15 -10.87 7.42 -4.61
CA ALA A 15 -9.46 7.45 -5.00
C ALA A 15 -9.05 6.14 -5.66
N TRP A 16 -8.15 6.22 -6.64
CA TRP A 16 -7.49 5.07 -7.23
C TRP A 16 -6.29 4.66 -6.39
N ILE A 17 -6.15 3.35 -6.15
CA ILE A 17 -5.03 2.73 -5.43
C ILE A 17 -4.30 1.78 -6.37
N ALA A 18 -2.96 1.79 -6.32
CA ALA A 18 -2.08 0.79 -6.91
C ALA A 18 -1.21 0.18 -5.83
N GLN A 19 -1.24 -1.15 -5.73
CA GLN A 19 -0.42 -1.92 -4.80
C GLN A 19 0.46 -2.90 -5.57
N GLY A 20 1.78 -2.78 -5.40
CA GLY A 20 2.76 -3.74 -5.89
C GLY A 20 2.68 -5.06 -5.13
N LEU A 21 2.87 -6.18 -5.82
CA LEU A 21 2.85 -7.50 -5.19
C LEU A 21 4.25 -8.00 -4.80
N GLU A 22 5.28 -7.53 -5.49
CA GLU A 22 6.68 -7.90 -5.24
C GLU A 22 7.40 -6.91 -4.32
N HIS A 23 6.94 -5.66 -4.31
CA HIS A 23 7.56 -4.55 -3.60
C HIS A 23 6.57 -3.96 -2.60
N ASP A 24 7.08 -3.41 -1.49
CA ASP A 24 6.27 -2.68 -0.51
C ASP A 24 5.93 -1.27 -1.04
N ILE A 25 5.25 -1.24 -2.19
CA ILE A 25 4.83 -0.02 -2.87
C ILE A 25 3.32 0.03 -2.85
N CYS A 26 2.78 1.08 -2.23
CA CYS A 26 1.38 1.43 -2.31
C CYS A 26 1.26 2.92 -2.62
N VAL A 27 0.59 3.25 -3.71
CA VAL A 27 0.33 4.64 -4.11
C VAL A 27 -1.16 4.87 -4.33
N GLN A 28 -1.61 6.10 -4.08
CA GLN A 28 -2.98 6.53 -4.32
C GLN A 28 -3.03 7.80 -5.15
N ALA A 29 -4.09 8.01 -5.93
CA ALA A 29 -4.31 9.24 -6.68
C ALA A 29 -5.80 9.47 -7.01
N PRO A 30 -6.23 10.72 -7.32
CA PRO A 30 -7.62 11.00 -7.71
C PRO A 30 -8.00 10.42 -9.08
N THR A 31 -7.02 10.21 -9.96
CA THR A 31 -7.23 9.70 -11.32
C THR A 31 -6.27 8.58 -11.64
N LEU A 32 -6.66 7.68 -12.55
CA LEU A 32 -5.80 6.58 -13.00
C LEU A 32 -4.51 7.09 -13.68
N ASN A 33 -4.57 8.21 -14.40
CA ASN A 33 -3.40 8.81 -15.05
C ASN A 33 -2.37 9.31 -14.00
N ASP A 34 -2.84 10.00 -12.97
CA ASP A 34 -1.98 10.43 -11.86
C ASP A 34 -1.42 9.23 -11.10
N LEU A 35 -2.21 8.15 -10.98
CA LEU A 35 -1.79 6.94 -10.30
C LEU A 35 -0.62 6.27 -11.01
N TYR A 36 -0.66 6.15 -12.34
CA TYR A 36 0.44 5.61 -13.13
C TYR A 36 1.73 6.43 -12.95
N GLY A 37 1.64 7.76 -13.00
CA GLY A 37 2.81 8.62 -12.79
C GLY A 37 3.43 8.46 -11.39
N ARG A 38 2.60 8.36 -10.35
CA ARG A 38 3.08 8.12 -8.97
C ARG A 38 3.71 6.74 -8.82
N LEU A 39 3.10 5.72 -9.41
CA LEU A 39 3.59 4.35 -9.38
C LEU A 39 4.95 4.21 -10.08
N GLU A 40 5.11 4.81 -11.26
CA GLU A 40 6.38 4.82 -12.00
C GLU A 40 7.50 5.44 -11.16
N VAL A 41 7.23 6.58 -10.51
CA VAL A 41 8.20 7.25 -9.63
C VAL A 41 8.55 6.37 -8.43
N ALA A 42 7.56 5.77 -7.78
CA ALA A 42 7.79 4.91 -6.62
C ALA A 42 8.64 3.69 -6.98
N VAL A 43 8.32 3.00 -8.07
CA VAL A 43 9.10 1.86 -8.58
C VAL A 43 10.53 2.28 -8.89
N ARG A 44 10.70 3.41 -9.59
CA ARG A 44 12.04 3.90 -9.93
C ARG A 44 12.86 4.23 -8.69
N LEU A 45 12.27 4.86 -7.68
CA LEU A 45 12.96 5.15 -6.42
C LEU A 45 13.38 3.85 -5.72
N GLU A 46 12.48 2.87 -5.66
CA GLU A 46 12.75 1.56 -5.06
C GLU A 46 13.91 0.83 -5.76
N GLU A 47 13.96 0.86 -7.10
CA GLU A 47 14.98 0.16 -7.88
C GLU A 47 16.33 0.88 -7.95
N THR A 48 16.32 2.22 -7.97
CA THR A 48 17.52 3.01 -8.30
C THR A 48 18.27 3.56 -7.09
N GLU A 49 17.59 3.77 -5.96
CA GLU A 49 18.23 4.31 -4.77
C GLU A 49 18.83 3.19 -3.91
N PRO A 50 20.08 3.30 -3.44
CA PRO A 50 20.70 2.29 -2.58
C PRO A 50 19.95 2.15 -1.25
N GLY A 51 19.07 1.16 -1.13
CA GLY A 51 18.17 0.98 0.03
C GLY A 51 16.74 1.48 -0.18
N GLY A 52 16.36 1.79 -1.43
CA GLY A 52 14.97 2.00 -1.84
C GLY A 52 14.22 3.09 -1.07
N ILE A 53 12.90 2.90 -0.96
CA ILE A 53 11.98 3.79 -0.25
C ILE A 53 12.22 3.78 1.27
N ASP A 54 12.85 2.74 1.83
CA ASP A 54 13.16 2.62 3.26
C ASP A 54 14.07 3.74 3.80
N ARG A 55 14.70 4.54 2.93
CA ARG A 55 15.50 5.71 3.33
C ARG A 55 14.68 6.98 3.54
N ILE A 56 13.42 6.99 3.13
CA ILE A 56 12.54 8.11 3.47
C ILE A 56 12.42 8.12 4.99
N GLY A 57 12.73 9.26 5.61
CA GLY A 57 12.73 9.39 7.06
C GLY A 57 11.41 8.91 7.66
N GLU A 58 11.50 8.28 8.83
CA GLU A 58 10.34 7.78 9.55
C GLU A 58 9.23 8.82 9.62
N ALA A 59 7.98 8.34 9.64
CA ALA A 59 6.84 9.22 9.87
C ALA A 59 7.04 10.01 11.18
N PRO A 60 6.53 11.24 11.30
CA PRO A 60 6.56 11.95 12.56
C PRO A 60 5.95 11.14 13.71
N SER A 61 6.54 11.23 14.91
CA SER A 61 6.17 10.43 16.10
C SER A 61 4.66 10.43 16.41
N HIS A 62 3.98 11.55 16.20
CA HIS A 62 2.54 11.69 16.44
C HIS A 62 1.66 10.78 15.54
N PHE A 63 2.14 10.33 14.39
CA PHE A 63 1.41 9.36 13.56
C PHE A 63 1.47 7.94 14.14
N PHE A 64 2.59 7.57 14.77
CA PHE A 64 2.69 6.31 15.50
C PHE A 64 1.77 6.30 16.72
N ASP A 65 1.69 7.41 17.45
CA ASP A 65 0.74 7.56 18.55
C ASP A 65 -0.71 7.36 18.11
N LEU A 66 -1.09 7.83 16.92
CA LEU A 66 -2.43 7.63 16.36
C LEU A 66 -2.70 6.18 15.97
N TRP A 67 -1.68 5.48 15.46
CA TRP A 67 -1.76 4.06 15.13
C TRP A 67 -1.97 3.20 16.38
N GLU A 68 -1.17 3.44 17.42
CA GLU A 68 -1.25 2.76 18.72
C GLU A 68 -2.55 3.07 19.46
N LYS A 69 -2.99 4.34 19.48
CA LYS A 69 -4.23 4.75 20.17
C LYS A 69 -5.51 4.23 19.52
N ARG A 70 -5.47 3.80 18.25
CA ARG A 70 -6.62 3.20 17.57
C ARG A 70 -6.75 1.69 17.81
N SER A 71 -5.81 1.07 18.53
CA SER A 71 -5.90 -0.32 19.00
C SER A 71 -6.86 -0.49 20.19
N GLY A 72 -8.01 0.18 20.18
CA GLY A 72 -9.12 -0.23 21.03
C GLY A 72 -9.65 -1.56 20.49
N ASP A 73 -9.49 -2.66 21.26
CA ASP A 73 -10.07 -4.00 21.06
C ASP A 73 -10.77 -4.19 19.70
N PHE A 74 -9.99 -4.34 18.62
CA PHE A 74 -10.57 -4.74 17.34
C PHE A 74 -11.02 -6.20 17.48
N ARG A 75 -12.29 -6.39 17.87
CA ARG A 75 -12.98 -7.66 17.74
C ARG A 75 -13.66 -7.64 16.38
N PRO A 76 -13.26 -8.48 15.41
CA PRO A 76 -14.02 -8.59 14.17
C PRO A 76 -15.46 -8.95 14.55
N ARG A 77 -16.37 -8.02 14.26
CA ARG A 77 -17.80 -8.21 14.50
C ARG A 77 -18.26 -9.23 13.47
N ASN A 78 -18.63 -10.42 13.93
CA ASN A 78 -19.00 -11.57 13.12
C ASN A 78 -20.38 -11.39 12.42
N ASP A 79 -20.70 -10.18 11.98
CA ASP A 79 -22.03 -9.81 11.47
C ASP A 79 -22.11 -9.97 9.92
N GLY A 80 -21.24 -10.78 9.32
CA GLY A 80 -21.27 -11.06 7.87
C GLY A 80 -20.06 -11.83 7.36
N ALA A 81 -19.95 -13.11 7.74
CA ALA A 81 -18.84 -14.01 7.42
C ALA A 81 -18.76 -14.47 5.93
N GLU A 82 -19.01 -13.60 4.95
CA GLU A 82 -19.07 -14.01 3.52
C GLU A 82 -18.27 -13.16 2.51
N ARG A 83 -17.34 -12.27 2.90
CA ARG A 83 -16.65 -11.43 1.89
C ARG A 83 -15.13 -11.36 1.88
N TYR A 84 -14.43 -12.10 2.73
CA TYR A 84 -12.97 -12.14 2.65
C TYR A 84 -12.45 -13.57 2.83
N SER A 85 -11.91 -14.13 1.75
CA SER A 85 -11.11 -15.35 1.80
C SER A 85 -9.65 -14.98 2.04
N VAL A 86 -9.14 -15.30 3.23
CA VAL A 86 -7.71 -15.26 3.53
C VAL A 86 -7.08 -16.51 2.90
N GLY A 87 -6.30 -16.33 1.84
CA GLY A 87 -5.48 -17.39 1.27
C GLY A 87 -4.08 -17.35 1.89
N LEU A 88 -3.73 -18.39 2.65
CA LEU A 88 -2.33 -18.69 2.98
C LEU A 88 -1.76 -19.46 1.78
N ALA A 89 -0.78 -18.87 1.10
CA ALA A 89 0.00 -19.59 0.09
C ALA A 89 0.96 -20.56 0.81
N ALA A 90 0.92 -21.84 0.41
CA ALA A 90 1.84 -22.89 0.84
C ALA A 90 3.09 -22.92 -0.03
#